data_AF-A0A2N9IMK1-F1
#
_entry.id   AF-A0A2N9IMK1-F1
#
_cell.length_a   1.000
_cell.length_b   1.000
_cell.length_c   1.000
_cell.angle_alpha   90.00
_cell.angle_beta   90.00
_cell.angle_gamma   90.00
#
_symmetry.space_group_name_H-M   'P 1'
#
loop_
_entity.id
_entity.type
_entity.pdbx_description
1 polymer ?
#
loop_
_entity_poly.entity_id
_entity_poly.type
_entity_poly.pdbx_seq_one_letter_code
_entity_poly.pdbx_strand_id
1 'polypeptide(L)'
;MGKVKPNTPVALVVGVTGMVGLSLAEALASPTALGGPWKVYGAARRPKPTWFPSSILDLYITFDALNFDDTLKQLSPIAHEVTHVFWLAIQVVLIWAKHDYYCSLSDLGIEILAISSFFTRLLHLDVPIFTN
;
A
#
# COMPACT_ATOMS: atom_id res chain seq x y z
N MET A 1 28.11 -8.89 27.76
CA MET A 1 27.33 -9.46 26.64
C MET A 1 26.28 -8.44 26.23
N GLY A 2 26.55 -7.64 25.19
CA GLY A 2 25.57 -6.71 24.66
C GLY A 2 24.40 -7.49 24.08
N LYS A 3 23.17 -7.21 24.51
CA LYS A 3 21.99 -7.81 23.88
C LYS A 3 21.98 -7.37 22.43
N VAL A 4 22.18 -8.32 21.51
CA VAL A 4 21.96 -8.12 20.08
C VAL A 4 20.51 -7.63 19.96
N LYS A 5 20.31 -6.38 19.54
CA LYS A 5 18.97 -5.90 19.19
C LYS A 5 18.48 -6.81 18.08
N PRO A 6 17.32 -7.48 18.22
CA PRO A 6 16.73 -8.18 17.08
C PRO A 6 16.55 -7.15 15.95
N ASN A 7 16.91 -7.53 14.73
CA ASN A 7 16.69 -6.68 13.56
C ASN A 7 15.17 -6.45 13.45
N THR A 8 14.73 -5.25 13.82
CA THR A 8 13.32 -4.86 13.72
C THR A 8 12.94 -4.89 12.24
N PRO A 9 11.92 -5.67 11.84
CA PRO A 9 11.49 -5.69 10.46
C PRO A 9 10.88 -4.34 10.09
N VAL A 10 11.27 -3.85 8.93
CA VAL A 10 10.82 -2.57 8.37
C VAL A 10 9.95 -2.85 7.16
N ALA A 11 8.70 -2.40 7.21
CA ALA A 11 7.71 -2.54 6.16
C ALA A 11 7.54 -1.21 5.41
N LEU A 12 7.62 -1.26 4.08
CA LEU A 12 7.23 -0.16 3.20
C LEU A 12 5.86 -0.47 2.58
N VAL A 13 4.84 0.30 2.94
CA VAL A 13 3.47 0.19 2.43
C VAL A 13 3.24 1.26 1.37
N VAL A 14 3.30 0.90 0.09
CA VAL A 14 3.05 1.80 -1.04
C VAL A 14 1.56 1.82 -1.33
N GLY A 15 0.94 3.00 -1.36
CA GLY A 15 -0.52 3.15 -1.41
C GLY A 15 -1.17 3.16 -0.02
N VAL A 16 -0.45 3.64 1.00
CA VAL A 16 -0.89 3.60 2.41
C VAL A 16 -2.21 4.33 2.67
N THR A 17 -2.56 5.33 1.85
CA THR A 17 -3.83 6.07 1.98
C THR A 17 -5.02 5.35 1.33
N GLY A 18 -4.81 4.21 0.67
CA GLY A 18 -5.89 3.38 0.13
C GLY A 18 -6.55 2.52 1.22
N MET A 19 -7.71 1.94 0.93
CA MET A 19 -8.47 1.13 1.91
C MET A 19 -7.62 -0.02 2.49
N VAL A 20 -6.97 -0.82 1.63
CA VAL A 20 -6.10 -1.92 2.08
C VAL A 20 -4.83 -1.40 2.75
N GLY A 21 -4.26 -0.31 2.23
CA GLY A 21 -3.01 0.26 2.75
C GLY A 21 -3.13 0.76 4.18
N LEU A 22 -4.24 1.41 4.52
CA LEU A 22 -4.50 1.89 5.87
C LEU A 22 -4.66 0.72 6.85
N SER A 23 -5.51 -0.25 6.52
CA SER A 23 -5.75 -1.42 7.38
C SER A 23 -4.49 -2.27 7.58
N LEU A 24 -3.66 -2.41 6.55
CA LEU A 24 -2.37 -3.11 6.69
C LEU A 24 -1.42 -2.35 7.61
N ALA A 25 -1.33 -1.02 7.48
CA ALA A 25 -0.49 -0.21 8.34
C ALA A 25 -0.95 -0.31 9.81
N GLU A 26 -2.26 -0.28 10.08
CA GLU A 26 -2.84 -0.51 11.40
C GLU A 26 -2.48 -1.89 11.96
N ALA A 27 -2.62 -2.93 11.14
CA ALA A 27 -2.30 -4.29 11.54
C ALA A 27 -0.81 -4.46 11.89
N LEU A 28 0.10 -3.85 11.12
CA LEU A 28 1.54 -3.91 11.37
C LEU A 28 1.96 -3.10 12.59
N ALA A 29 1.30 -1.97 12.86
CA ALA A 29 1.55 -1.14 14.04
C ALA A 29 1.08 -1.81 15.35
N SER A 30 0.25 -2.85 15.26
CA SER A 30 -0.21 -3.59 16.43
C SER A 30 0.95 -4.32 17.14
N PRO A 31 1.03 -4.28 18.49
CA PRO A 31 2.03 -5.04 19.23
C PRO A 31 1.85 -6.56 19.11
N THR A 32 0.68 -7.03 18.67
CA THR A 32 0.39 -8.45 18.43
C THR A 32 0.65 -8.89 16.99
N ALA A 33 1.18 -8.00 16.14
CA ALA A 33 1.50 -8.31 14.76
C ALA A 33 2.53 -9.45 14.68
N LEU A 34 2.25 -10.44 13.83
CA LEU A 34 3.17 -11.55 13.60
C LEU A 34 4.48 -11.02 13.01
N GLY A 35 5.61 -11.53 13.51
CA GLY A 35 6.94 -11.03 13.16
C GLY A 35 7.31 -9.67 13.76
N GLY A 36 6.42 -9.04 14.53
CA GLY A 36 6.63 -7.72 15.12
C GLY A 36 7.51 -7.73 16.38
N PRO A 37 7.88 -6.54 16.89
CA PRO A 37 7.37 -5.22 16.52
C PRO A 37 7.87 -4.73 15.15
N TRP A 38 7.00 -4.13 14.35
CA TRP A 38 7.34 -3.59 13.02
C TRP A 38 7.66 -2.11 13.07
N LYS A 39 8.58 -1.67 12.20
CA LYS A 39 8.73 -0.28 11.80
C LYS A 39 7.96 -0.08 10.50
N VAL A 40 7.04 0.88 10.44
CA VAL A 40 6.09 1.03 9.32
C VAL A 40 6.31 2.34 8.58
N TYR A 41 6.70 2.22 7.32
CA TYR A 41 6.83 3.33 6.37
C TYR A 41 5.65 3.32 5.43
N GLY A 42 4.86 4.38 5.46
CA GLY A 42 3.75 4.57 4.54
C GLY A 42 4.18 5.46 3.39
N ALA A 43 3.77 5.11 2.17
CA ALA A 43 4.00 5.96 1.03
C ALA A 43 2.74 6.15 0.18
N ALA A 44 2.57 7.36 -0.34
CA ALA A 44 1.53 7.67 -1.31
C ALA A 44 1.93 8.87 -2.16
N ARG A 45 1.23 9.07 -3.30
CA ARG A 45 1.51 10.18 -4.20
C ARG A 45 1.07 11.55 -3.64
N ARG A 46 0.06 11.57 -2.79
CA ARG A 46 -0.49 12.81 -2.22
C ARG A 46 0.15 13.09 -0.84
N PRO A 47 0.24 14.37 -0.42
CA PRO A 47 0.58 14.71 0.95
C PRO A 47 -0.31 13.98 1.95
N LYS A 48 0.22 13.71 3.15
CA LYS A 48 -0.53 13.02 4.21
C LYS A 48 -1.83 13.78 4.50
N PRO A 49 -3.01 13.16 4.32
CA PRO A 49 -4.26 13.84 4.56
C PRO A 49 -4.50 14.01 6.07
N THR A 50 -5.29 15.02 6.44
CA THR A 50 -5.55 15.37 7.85
C THR A 50 -6.31 14.29 8.62
N TRP A 51 -7.07 13.44 7.92
CA TRP A 51 -7.77 12.30 8.51
C TRP A 51 -6.85 11.11 8.80
N PHE A 52 -5.64 11.07 8.24
CA PHE A 52 -4.75 9.91 8.38
C PHE A 52 -4.16 9.84 9.80
N PRO A 53 -4.20 8.68 10.47
CA PRO A 53 -3.73 8.58 11.85
C PRO A 53 -2.22 8.77 11.91
N SER A 54 -1.77 9.77 12.65
CA SER A 54 -0.35 10.15 12.67
C SER A 54 0.53 9.21 13.51
N SER A 55 -0.07 8.34 14.32
CA SER A 55 0.64 7.42 15.24
C SER A 55 0.93 6.04 14.66
N ILE A 56 0.38 5.70 13.49
CA ILE A 56 0.52 4.36 12.90
C ILE A 56 1.86 4.20 12.17
N LEU A 57 2.36 5.30 11.60
CA LEU A 57 3.54 5.28 10.75
C LEU A 57 4.73 5.93 11.45
N ASP A 58 5.88 5.30 11.35
CA ASP A 58 7.16 5.89 11.72
C ASP A 58 7.63 6.94 10.70
N LEU A 59 7.27 6.73 9.43
CA LEU A 59 7.62 7.65 8.34
C LEU A 59 6.51 7.65 7.28
N TYR A 60 6.15 8.85 6.81
CA TYR A 60 5.28 9.04 5.65
C TYR A 60 6.08 9.66 4.51
N ILE A 61 6.10 8.98 3.36
CA ILE A 61 6.88 9.36 2.19
C ILE A 61 5.91 9.75 1.07
N THR A 62 6.12 10.93 0.50
CA THR A 62 5.36 11.37 -0.68
C THR A 62 6.22 11.15 -1.91
N PHE A 63 5.76 10.32 -2.85
CA PHE A 63 6.44 10.13 -4.14
C PHE A 63 5.46 9.69 -5.23
N ASP A 64 5.75 10.04 -6.47
CA ASP A 64 5.05 9.52 -7.64
C ASP A 64 5.74 8.25 -8.14
N ALA A 65 5.08 7.11 -7.90
CA ALA A 65 5.57 5.79 -8.33
C ALA A 65 5.69 5.62 -9.86
N LEU A 66 5.07 6.51 -10.64
CA LEU A 66 5.18 6.52 -12.09
C LEU A 66 6.41 7.31 -12.58
N ASN A 67 7.02 8.10 -11.70
CA ASN A 67 8.24 8.85 -11.97
C ASN A 67 9.44 8.12 -11.37
N PHE A 68 10.30 7.60 -12.23
CA PHE A 68 11.49 6.86 -11.82
C PHE A 68 12.45 7.71 -10.97
N ASP A 69 12.72 8.95 -11.39
CA ASP A 69 13.66 9.83 -10.70
C ASP A 69 13.13 10.22 -9.32
N ASP A 70 11.83 10.48 -9.20
CA ASP A 70 11.20 10.78 -7.91
C ASP A 70 11.22 9.54 -6.99
N THR A 71 10.88 8.37 -7.53
CA THR A 71 10.93 7.10 -6.76
C THR A 71 12.34 6.82 -6.25
N LEU A 72 13.35 6.95 -7.11
CA LEU A 72 14.75 6.73 -6.73
C LEU A 72 15.19 7.74 -5.66
N LYS A 73 14.87 9.02 -5.85
CA LYS A 73 15.22 10.09 -4.91
C LYS A 73 14.60 9.87 -3.53
N GLN A 74 13.34 9.43 -3.45
CA GLN A 74 12.62 9.30 -2.18
C GLN A 74 12.88 7.96 -1.48
N LEU A 75 13.07 6.86 -2.23
CA LEU A 75 13.24 5.53 -1.65
C LEU A 75 14.70 5.11 -1.46
N SER A 76 15.65 5.61 -2.25
CA SER A 76 17.07 5.27 -2.10
C SER A 76 17.61 5.52 -0.68
N PRO A 77 17.23 6.60 0.04
CA PRO A 77 17.74 6.84 1.40
C PRO A 77 17.35 5.75 2.41
N ILE A 78 16.23 5.06 2.20
CA ILE A 78 15.69 4.05 3.14
C ILE A 78 15.85 2.61 2.63
N ALA A 79 16.33 2.41 1.40
CA ALA A 79 16.40 1.10 0.77
C ALA A 79 17.23 0.07 1.56
N HIS A 80 18.22 0.53 2.32
CA HIS A 80 19.09 -0.32 3.13
C HIS A 80 18.45 -0.83 4.44
N GLU A 81 17.38 -0.19 4.91
CA GLU A 81 16.67 -0.59 6.13
C GLU A 81 15.35 -1.32 5.85
N VAL A 82 14.73 -1.10 4.68
CA VAL A 82 13.48 -1.78 4.30
C VAL A 82 13.71 -3.28 4.12
N THR A 83 12.91 -4.08 4.82
CA THR A 83 12.96 -5.55 4.77
C THR A 83 11.82 -6.15 3.95
N HIS A 84 10.66 -5.49 3.94
CA HIS A 84 9.45 -5.98 3.28
C HIS A 84 8.77 -4.82 2.55
N VAL A 85 8.34 -5.06 1.31
CA VAL A 85 7.60 -4.09 0.50
C VAL A 85 6.22 -4.64 0.22
N PHE A 86 5.19 -3.86 0.60
CA PHE A 86 3.79 -4.13 0.30
C PHE A 86 3.30 -3.11 -0.72
N TRP A 87 3.10 -3.55 -1.95
CA TRP A 87 2.66 -2.68 -3.04
C TRP A 87 1.15 -2.73 -3.23
N LEU A 88 0.45 -1.73 -2.70
CA LEU A 88 -1.01 -1.62 -2.68
C LEU A 88 -1.54 -0.42 -3.48
N ALA A 89 -0.67 0.21 -4.28
CA ALA A 89 -1.04 1.30 -5.18
C ALA A 89 -1.48 0.73 -6.54
N ILE A 90 -2.66 1.15 -7.00
CA ILE A 90 -3.16 0.87 -8.34
C ILE A 90 -3.43 2.18 -9.08
N GLN A 91 -3.03 2.23 -10.34
CA GLN A 91 -3.46 3.27 -11.27
C GLN A 91 -4.52 2.67 -12.19
N VAL A 92 -5.77 3.09 -12.04
CA VAL A 92 -6.81 2.78 -13.02
C VAL A 92 -6.69 3.80 -14.13
N VAL A 93 -6.08 3.40 -15.24
CA VAL A 93 -6.16 4.16 -16.48
C VAL A 93 -7.45 3.74 -17.15
N LEU A 94 -8.48 4.60 -17.06
CA LEU A 94 -9.63 4.48 -17.94
C LEU A 94 -9.14 4.84 -19.35
N ILE A 95 -8.77 3.80 -20.11
CA ILE A 95 -8.57 3.91 -21.54
C ILE A 95 -9.97 4.09 -22.13
N TRP A 96 -10.49 5.31 -22.02
CA TRP A 96 -11.69 5.67 -22.76
C TRP A 96 -11.37 5.42 -24.23
N ALA A 97 -12.18 4.54 -24.80
CA ALA A 97 -12.25 4.26 -26.21
C ALA A 97 -12.00 5.54 -27.00
N LYS A 98 -10.92 5.53 -27.78
CA LYS A 98 -10.57 6.63 -28.66
C LYS A 98 -11.60 6.83 -29.79
N HIS A 99 -12.69 6.09 -29.82
CA HIS A 99 -13.80 6.30 -30.74
C HIS A 99 -15.13 5.91 -30.08
N ASP A 100 -16.00 6.90 -29.97
CA ASP A 100 -17.42 6.84 -30.35
C ASP A 100 -18.49 6.23 -29.38
N TYR A 101 -19.37 7.15 -28.94
CA TYR A 101 -20.79 7.07 -28.50
C TYR A 101 -21.21 6.44 -27.14
N TYR A 102 -21.91 7.27 -26.35
CA TYR A 102 -22.90 6.97 -25.29
C TYR A 102 -22.69 5.70 -24.43
N CYS A 103 -22.07 5.84 -23.25
CA CYS A 103 -22.22 4.87 -22.17
C CYS A 103 -23.34 5.29 -21.22
N SER A 104 -24.43 4.53 -21.28
CA SER A 104 -25.59 4.58 -20.38
C SER A 104 -25.17 4.40 -18.91
N LEU A 105 -25.93 5.00 -17.99
CA LEU A 105 -25.76 4.91 -16.53
C LEU A 105 -25.61 3.46 -15.98
N SER A 106 -25.95 2.44 -16.77
CA SER A 106 -25.73 1.02 -16.48
C SER A 106 -24.25 0.59 -16.48
N ASP A 107 -23.37 1.28 -17.22
CA ASP A 107 -21.94 0.93 -17.31
C ASP A 107 -21.16 1.35 -16.06
N LEU A 108 -21.62 2.40 -15.37
CA LEU A 108 -21.07 2.77 -14.05
C LEU A 108 -21.28 1.65 -13.02
N GLY A 109 -22.37 0.89 -13.15
CA GLY A 109 -22.65 -0.28 -12.32
C GLY A 109 -21.68 -1.43 -12.57
N ILE A 110 -21.25 -1.63 -13.81
CA ILE A 110 -20.26 -2.67 -14.19
C ILE A 110 -18.85 -2.26 -13.75
N GLU A 111 -18.47 -0.98 -13.83
CA GLU A 111 -17.15 -0.51 -13.32
C GLU A 111 -17.04 -0.63 -11.80
N ILE A 112 -18.09 -0.27 -11.05
CA ILE A 112 -18.12 -0.49 -9.60
C ILE A 112 -18.03 -1.98 -9.30
N LEU A 113 -18.72 -2.84 -10.08
CA LEU A 113 -18.62 -4.29 -9.93
C LEU A 113 -17.25 -4.85 -10.31
N ALA A 114 -16.54 -4.25 -11.26
CA ALA A 114 -15.20 -4.65 -11.66
C ALA A 114 -14.16 -4.24 -10.59
N ILE A 115 -14.29 -3.05 -10.00
CA ILE A 115 -13.46 -2.61 -8.87
C ILE A 115 -13.75 -3.46 -7.64
N SER A 116 -15.03 -3.78 -7.37
CA SER A 116 -15.41 -4.67 -6.28
C SER A 116 -14.94 -6.10 -6.55
N SER A 117 -15.02 -6.59 -7.78
CA SER A 117 -14.54 -7.93 -8.16
C SER A 117 -13.02 -8.01 -8.07
N PHE A 118 -12.28 -6.95 -8.42
CA PHE A 118 -10.83 -6.88 -8.19
C PHE A 118 -10.50 -6.92 -6.70
N PHE A 119 -11.27 -6.21 -5.86
CA PHE A 119 -11.15 -6.28 -4.40
C PHE A 119 -11.51 -7.65 -3.84
N THR A 120 -12.58 -8.28 -4.36
CA THR A 120 -13.03 -9.60 -3.93
C THR A 120 -12.03 -10.67 -4.35
N ARG A 121 -11.39 -10.52 -5.52
CA ARG A 121 -10.34 -11.42 -6.02
C ARG A 121 -9.01 -11.21 -5.31
N LEU A 122 -8.74 -10.01 -4.76
CA LEU A 122 -7.63 -9.76 -3.84
C LEU A 122 -7.88 -10.38 -2.46
N LEU A 123 -9.14 -10.39 -1.99
CA LEU A 123 -9.55 -11.08 -0.76
C LEU A 123 -9.62 -12.62 -0.93
N HIS A 124 -9.88 -13.11 -2.15
CA HIS A 124 -9.89 -14.55 -2.49
C HIS A 124 -8.51 -15.12 -2.86
N LEU A 125 -7.50 -14.25 -3.03
CA LEU A 125 -6.10 -14.64 -2.95
C LEU A 125 -5.78 -14.80 -1.46
N ASP A 126 -6.32 -15.88 -0.89
CA ASP A 126 -5.91 -16.40 0.40
C ASP A 126 -4.38 -16.46 0.42
N VAL A 127 -3.82 -15.69 1.34
CA VAL A 127 -2.53 -15.95 1.96
C VAL A 127 -2.43 -17.47 2.15
N PRO A 128 -1.52 -18.19 1.48
CA PRO A 128 -1.18 -19.52 1.94
C PRO A 128 -0.53 -19.31 3.30
N ILE A 129 -1.31 -19.54 4.34
CA ILE A 129 -0.82 -19.71 5.70
C ILE A 129 0.22 -20.83 5.59
N PHE A 130 1.49 -20.47 5.72
CA PHE A 130 2.58 -21.44 5.77
C PHE A 130 2.30 -22.39 6.93
N THR A 131 1.80 -23.57 6.62
CA THR A 131 1.87 -24.76 7.47
C THR A 131 3.08 -25.58 7.00
N ASN A 132 4.22 -25.35 7.64
CA ASN A 132 5.08 -26.38 8.25
C ASN A 132 6.29 -25.70 8.92
#